data_AF-Q57950-F1
#
_entry.id   AF-Q57950-F1
#
_cell.length_a   1.000
_cell.length_b   1.000
_cell.length_c   1.000
_cell.angle_alpha   90.00
_cell.angle_beta   90.00
_cell.angle_gamma   90.00
#
_symmetry.space_group_name_H-M   'P 1'
#
loop_
_entity.id
_entity.type
_entity.pdbx_description
1 polymer ?
#
loop_
_entity_poly.entity_id
_entity_poly.type
_entity_poly.pdbx_seq_one_letter_code
_entity_poly.pdbx_strand_id
1 'polypeptide(L)'
;MENVQRLDCPVCGGKGTFVITSHQIDIPYFGPVLETTMICEKCNFRRSDVFPLEVREPKKYILKIESERDLNKRVVRSSSAYIQIPELGVEIKPGPLAEGFVSNVEGVLNRVDNILQTLIRWAETEEQKKKAEELRERIKKLKEGKEEATLILIDPLGHSAIIGEGVEEEILSEEEVEKLKEGIVIMDLDKDKEKEKE
;
A
#
# COMPACT_ATOMS: atom_id res chain seq x y z
N MET A 1 -20.89 -0.39 -8.50
CA MET A 1 -21.92 -0.23 -7.44
C MET A 1 -21.20 -0.19 -6.12
N GLU A 2 -21.59 0.74 -5.25
CA GLU A 2 -21.07 0.85 -3.89
C GLU A 2 -21.91 -0.05 -2.98
N ASN A 3 -21.25 -0.93 -2.21
CA ASN A 3 -21.88 -1.78 -1.21
C ASN A 3 -21.49 -1.26 0.17
N VAL A 4 -22.48 -1.01 1.03
CA VAL A 4 -22.27 -0.53 2.39
C VAL A 4 -22.84 -1.54 3.38
N GLN A 5 -22.00 -2.00 4.30
CA GLN A 5 -22.37 -2.88 5.40
C GLN A 5 -22.12 -2.17 6.73
N ARG A 6 -22.93 -2.51 7.73
CA ARG A 6 -22.78 -2.00 9.10
C ARG A 6 -22.69 -3.18 10.06
N LEU A 7 -21.62 -3.21 10.84
CA LEU A 7 -21.33 -4.24 11.83
C LEU A 7 -21.01 -3.62 13.19
N ASP A 8 -20.86 -4.46 14.19
CA ASP A 8 -20.33 -4.07 15.48
C ASP A 8 -18.82 -3.86 15.37
N CYS A 9 -18.31 -2.79 15.98
CA CYS A 9 -16.90 -2.48 15.89
C CYS A 9 -16.06 -3.50 16.66
N PRO A 10 -15.11 -4.20 16.01
CA PRO A 10 -14.26 -5.16 16.69
C PRO A 10 -13.27 -4.50 17.67
N VAL A 11 -13.02 -3.19 17.52
CA VAL A 11 -12.08 -2.44 18.36
C VAL A 11 -12.74 -1.88 19.63
N CYS A 12 -13.95 -1.34 19.52
CA CYS A 12 -14.60 -0.65 20.65
C CYS A 12 -15.97 -1.23 21.06
N GLY A 13 -16.43 -2.31 20.42
CA GLY A 13 -17.74 -2.93 20.67
C GLY A 13 -18.95 -2.04 20.36
N GLY A 14 -18.76 -0.97 19.58
CA GLY A 14 -19.84 -0.05 19.22
C GLY A 14 -20.83 -0.73 18.27
N LYS A 15 -22.10 -0.86 18.66
CA LYS A 15 -23.11 -1.58 17.89
C LYS A 15 -23.48 -0.86 16.59
N GLY A 16 -23.37 -1.54 15.44
CA GLY A 16 -23.68 -0.98 14.12
C GLY A 16 -22.85 0.25 13.71
N THR A 17 -21.74 0.50 14.41
CA THR A 17 -20.86 1.67 14.18
C THR A 17 -19.75 1.42 13.18
N PHE A 18 -19.48 0.15 12.84
CA PHE A 18 -18.41 -0.24 11.93
C PHE A 18 -18.95 -0.33 10.51
N VAL A 19 -18.70 0.72 9.75
CA VAL A 19 -19.16 0.86 8.37
C VAL A 19 -18.09 0.30 7.44
N ILE A 20 -18.46 -0.70 6.65
CA ILE A 20 -17.62 -1.27 5.60
C ILE A 20 -18.20 -0.83 4.27
N THR A 21 -17.43 -0.09 3.50
CA THR A 21 -17.81 0.41 2.17
C THR A 21 -16.90 -0.23 1.15
N SER A 22 -17.47 -1.00 0.23
CA SER A 22 -16.73 -1.67 -0.83
C SER A 22 -17.21 -1.18 -2.18
N HIS A 23 -16.28 -0.85 -3.06
CA HIS A 23 -16.57 -0.46 -4.43
C HIS A 23 -15.65 -1.18 -5.39
N GLN A 24 -16.25 -1.68 -6.46
CA GLN A 24 -15.51 -2.29 -7.55
C GLN A 24 -15.03 -1.21 -8.51
N ILE A 25 -13.73 -1.20 -8.78
CA ILE A 25 -13.09 -0.31 -9.75
C ILE A 25 -12.52 -1.18 -10.88
N ASP A 26 -12.91 -0.91 -12.11
CA ASP A 26 -12.25 -1.50 -13.29
C ASP A 26 -11.00 -0.67 -13.63
N ILE A 27 -9.82 -1.25 -13.38
CA ILE A 27 -8.55 -0.59 -13.65
C ILE A 27 -8.08 -1.00 -15.06
N PRO A 28 -7.89 -0.04 -15.99
CA PRO A 28 -7.39 -0.36 -17.32
C PRO A 28 -6.10 -1.18 -17.27
N TYR A 29 -6.02 -2.23 -18.08
CA TYR A 29 -4.88 -3.17 -18.17
C TYR A 29 -4.59 -4.02 -16.91
N PHE A 30 -5.36 -3.84 -15.83
CA PHE A 30 -5.25 -4.64 -14.61
C PHE A 30 -6.54 -5.40 -14.28
N GLY A 31 -7.68 -4.94 -14.80
CA GLY A 31 -8.98 -5.57 -14.55
C GLY A 31 -9.62 -5.08 -13.26
N PRO A 32 -10.68 -5.77 -12.81
CA PRO A 32 -11.49 -5.35 -11.69
C PRO A 32 -10.78 -5.56 -10.34
N VAL A 33 -10.84 -4.53 -9.50
CA VAL A 33 -10.43 -4.60 -8.09
C VAL A 33 -11.58 -4.21 -7.18
N LEU A 34 -11.60 -4.77 -5.98
CA LEU A 34 -12.46 -4.37 -4.88
C LEU A 34 -11.65 -3.49 -3.93
N GLU A 35 -11.94 -2.18 -3.92
CA GLU A 35 -11.43 -1.29 -2.89
C GLU A 35 -12.43 -1.25 -1.73
N THR A 36 -11.96 -1.58 -0.52
CA THR A 36 -12.78 -1.66 0.68
C THR A 36 -12.25 -0.74 1.76
N THR A 37 -13.09 0.17 2.24
CA THR A 37 -12.82 1.06 3.36
C THR A 37 -13.70 0.67 4.55
N MET A 38 -13.07 0.50 5.70
CA MET A 38 -13.70 0.17 6.97
C MET A 38 -13.50 1.32 7.94
N ILE A 39 -14.57 1.91 8.47
CA ILE A 39 -14.50 3.04 9.40
C ILE A 39 -15.48 2.80 10.56
N CYS A 40 -15.01 2.94 11.79
CA CYS A 40 -15.86 3.03 12.97
C CYS A 40 -16.28 4.48 13.22
N GLU A 41 -17.56 4.78 13.14
CA GLU A 41 -18.13 6.11 13.43
C GLU A 41 -18.03 6.49 14.92
N LYS A 42 -17.68 5.55 15.81
CA LYS A 42 -17.56 5.77 17.26
C LYS A 42 -16.12 5.97 17.74
N CYS A 43 -15.20 5.08 17.39
CA CYS A 43 -13.81 5.15 17.84
C CYS A 43 -12.83 5.66 16.76
N ASN A 44 -13.33 5.97 15.56
CA ASN A 44 -12.54 6.41 14.41
C ASN A 44 -11.47 5.40 13.94
N PHE A 45 -11.56 4.14 14.37
CA PHE A 45 -10.77 3.08 13.76
C PHE A 45 -11.05 3.06 12.25
N ARG A 46 -10.01 3.08 11.45
CA ARG A 46 -10.08 3.13 9.98
C ARG A 46 -9.08 2.17 9.38
N ARG A 47 -9.48 1.48 8.31
CA ARG A 47 -8.61 0.68 7.47
C ARG A 47 -9.12 0.73 6.04
N SER A 48 -8.20 0.77 5.07
CA SER A 48 -8.52 0.64 3.65
C SER A 48 -7.66 -0.45 3.05
N ASP A 49 -8.22 -1.24 2.13
CA ASP A 49 -7.45 -2.21 1.37
C ASP A 49 -8.01 -2.43 -0.03
N VAL A 50 -7.18 -2.97 -0.92
CA VAL A 50 -7.52 -3.24 -2.32
C VAL A 50 -7.21 -4.69 -2.65
N PHE A 51 -8.18 -5.38 -3.26
CA PHE A 51 -8.06 -6.77 -3.67
C PHE A 51 -8.43 -6.93 -5.15
N PRO A 52 -7.59 -7.54 -6.00
CA PRO A 52 -8.03 -7.93 -7.33
C PRO A 52 -9.12 -8.99 -7.24
N LEU A 53 -10.11 -8.96 -8.14
CA LEU A 53 -11.13 -10.02 -8.21
C LEU A 53 -10.62 -11.28 -8.92
N GLU A 54 -9.49 -11.18 -9.60
CA GLU A 54 -8.80 -12.27 -10.26
C GLU A 54 -7.60 -12.70 -9.41
N VAL A 55 -7.38 -14.01 -9.31
CA VAL A 55 -6.17 -14.55 -8.67
C VAL A 55 -4.96 -14.16 -9.51
N ARG A 56 -3.94 -13.64 -8.85
CA ARG A 56 -2.72 -13.15 -9.47
C ARG A 56 -1.50 -13.74 -8.77
N GLU A 57 -0.42 -13.86 -9.52
CA GLU A 57 0.84 -14.38 -8.99
C GLU A 57 1.52 -13.33 -8.10
N PRO A 58 2.26 -13.77 -7.06
CA PRO A 58 3.16 -12.90 -6.32
C PRO A 58 4.18 -12.27 -7.26
N LYS A 59 4.22 -10.93 -7.30
CA LYS A 59 5.03 -10.19 -8.27
C LYS A 59 5.77 -9.02 -7.64
N LYS A 60 6.90 -8.69 -8.25
CA LYS A 60 7.68 -7.48 -8.06
C LYS A 60 7.60 -6.63 -9.32
N TYR A 61 7.29 -5.36 -9.15
CA TYR A 61 7.22 -4.36 -10.21
C TYR A 61 8.34 -3.35 -9.98
N ILE A 62 9.10 -3.03 -11.01
CA ILE A 62 10.20 -2.06 -10.98
C ILE A 62 9.89 -0.98 -12.01
N LEU A 63 9.87 0.28 -11.58
CA LEU A 63 9.66 1.42 -12.45
C LEU A 63 10.75 2.45 -12.20
N LYS A 64 11.51 2.77 -13.24
CA LYS A 64 12.38 3.95 -13.22
C LYS A 64 11.53 5.21 -13.47
N ILE A 65 11.67 6.19 -12.57
CA ILE A 65 11.01 7.49 -12.64
C ILE A 65 12.01 8.46 -13.25
N GLU A 66 11.84 8.77 -14.53
CA GLU A 66 12.75 9.66 -15.27
C GLU A 66 12.02 10.91 -15.79
N SER A 67 10.70 10.87 -15.86
CA SER A 67 9.88 11.90 -16.48
C SER A 67 8.55 12.10 -15.76
N GLU A 68 7.89 13.21 -16.07
CA GLU A 68 6.53 13.49 -15.60
C GLU A 68 5.51 12.42 -16.05
N ARG A 69 5.77 11.72 -17.16
CA ARG A 69 4.90 10.62 -17.61
C ARG A 69 4.93 9.44 -16.63
N ASP A 70 6.07 9.20 -15.99
CA ASP A 70 6.20 8.12 -15.02
C ASP A 70 5.43 8.42 -13.73
N LEU A 71 5.35 9.70 -13.34
CA LEU A 71 4.55 10.15 -12.19
C LEU A 71 3.05 9.84 -12.35
N ASN A 72 2.59 9.79 -13.59
CA ASN A 72 1.20 9.53 -13.94
C ASN A 72 0.84 8.04 -14.05
N LYS A 73 1.84 7.14 -13.99
CA LYS A 73 1.59 5.69 -14.04
C LYS A 73 0.77 5.25 -12.84
N ARG A 74 -0.20 4.38 -13.08
CA ARG A 74 -1.16 3.95 -12.06
C ARG A 74 -0.49 2.95 -11.13
N VAL A 75 -0.73 3.12 -9.83
CA VAL A 75 -0.24 2.23 -8.79
C VAL A 75 -1.45 1.69 -8.04
N VAL A 76 -1.57 0.36 -8.04
CA VAL A 76 -2.50 -0.39 -7.20
C VAL A 76 -1.67 -1.00 -6.10
N ARG A 77 -1.88 -0.55 -4.87
CA ARG A 77 -1.18 -1.06 -3.70
C ARG A 77 -2.19 -1.73 -2.78
N SER A 78 -1.94 -2.97 -2.37
CA SER A 78 -2.63 -3.61 -1.26
C SER A 78 -1.88 -3.40 0.06
N SER A 79 -2.50 -3.73 1.19
CA SER A 79 -1.84 -3.69 2.50
C SER A 79 -0.72 -4.72 2.67
N SER A 80 -0.65 -5.75 1.81
CA SER A 80 0.44 -6.75 1.79
C SER A 80 1.67 -6.33 1.00
N ALA A 81 1.64 -5.17 0.33
CA ALA A 81 2.72 -4.75 -0.55
C ALA A 81 3.81 -3.94 0.16
N TYR A 82 5.05 -4.26 -0.19
CA TYR A 82 6.25 -3.49 0.12
C TYR A 82 6.46 -2.43 -0.96
N ILE A 83 6.78 -1.20 -0.53
CA ILE A 83 7.23 -0.13 -1.43
C ILE A 83 8.66 0.21 -1.08
N GLN A 84 9.54 0.29 -2.09
CA GLN A 84 10.90 0.74 -1.93
C GLN A 84 11.23 1.84 -2.95
N ILE A 85 11.99 2.83 -2.51
CA ILE A 85 12.65 3.82 -3.37
C ILE A 85 14.12 3.90 -2.92
N PRO A 86 14.99 3.01 -3.44
CA PRO A 86 16.34 2.82 -2.91
C PRO A 86 17.18 4.09 -2.89
N GLU A 87 17.08 4.92 -3.93
CA GLU A 87 17.84 6.17 -4.04
C GLU A 87 17.46 7.17 -2.95
N LEU A 88 16.22 7.11 -2.46
CA LEU A 88 15.73 7.92 -1.34
C LEU A 88 15.88 7.22 0.02
N GLY A 89 16.30 5.95 0.06
CA GLY A 89 16.32 5.15 1.29
C GLY A 89 14.93 4.92 1.88
N VAL A 90 13.88 4.96 1.05
CA VAL A 90 12.49 4.77 1.50
C VAL A 90 12.16 3.29 1.42
N GLU A 91 11.66 2.74 2.52
CA GLU A 91 11.07 1.41 2.58
C GLU A 91 9.78 1.47 3.39
N ILE A 92 8.66 1.07 2.79
CA ILE A 92 7.36 0.94 3.45
C ILE A 92 6.99 -0.53 3.43
N LYS A 93 6.96 -1.14 4.61
CA LYS A 93 6.60 -2.55 4.80
C LYS A 93 5.09 -2.70 5.02
N PRO A 94 4.52 -3.87 4.72
CA PRO A 94 3.23 -4.29 5.24
C PRO A 94 3.19 -4.22 6.76
N GLY A 95 1.99 -4.18 7.29
CA GLY A 95 1.77 -4.22 8.73
C GLY A 95 0.30 -4.01 9.10
N PRO A 96 -0.03 -4.09 10.40
CA PRO A 96 -1.42 -3.97 10.87
C PRO A 96 -2.11 -2.65 10.48
N LEU A 97 -1.32 -1.59 10.28
CA LEU A 97 -1.78 -0.26 9.89
C LEU A 97 -1.51 0.06 8.41
N ALA A 98 -0.99 -0.88 7.63
CA ALA A 98 -0.79 -0.67 6.21
C ALA A 98 -2.15 -0.60 5.51
N GLU A 99 -2.28 0.37 4.61
CA GLU A 99 -3.49 0.58 3.83
C GLU A 99 -3.23 0.32 2.36
N GLY A 100 -4.17 -0.37 1.71
CA GLY A 100 -4.25 -0.44 0.27
C GLY A 100 -4.93 0.82 -0.31
N PHE A 101 -4.55 1.16 -1.54
CA PHE A 101 -5.09 2.28 -2.30
C PHE A 101 -4.86 2.11 -3.80
N VAL A 102 -5.72 2.75 -4.59
CA VAL A 102 -5.47 3.01 -6.01
C VAL A 102 -5.02 4.46 -6.20
N SER A 103 -3.88 4.67 -6.84
CA SER A 103 -3.31 6.01 -7.06
C SER A 103 -2.42 6.04 -8.31
N ASN A 104 -1.52 7.01 -8.39
CA ASN A 104 -0.41 7.07 -9.33
C ASN A 104 0.93 7.16 -8.57
N VAL A 105 2.04 7.14 -9.30
CA VAL A 105 3.39 7.26 -8.72
C VAL A 105 3.55 8.57 -7.95
N GLU A 106 3.01 9.68 -8.47
CA GLU A 106 2.99 10.96 -7.75
C GLU A 106 2.30 10.84 -6.38
N GLY A 107 1.15 10.15 -6.32
CA GLY A 107 0.41 9.88 -5.10
C GLY A 107 1.19 9.03 -4.10
N VAL A 108 1.98 8.06 -4.57
CA VAL A 108 2.91 7.31 -3.72
C VAL A 108 3.96 8.25 -3.12
N LEU A 109 4.58 9.10 -3.92
CA LEU A 109 5.56 10.09 -3.46
C LEU A 109 4.95 11.10 -2.47
N ASN A 110 3.70 11.53 -2.70
CA ASN A 110 2.95 12.38 -1.78
C ASN A 110 2.70 11.70 -0.43
N ARG A 111 2.40 10.39 -0.42
CA ARG A 111 2.26 9.63 0.82
C ARG A 111 3.57 9.55 1.60
N VAL A 112 4.70 9.34 0.92
CA VAL A 112 6.03 9.39 1.54
C VAL A 112 6.29 10.78 2.13
N ASP A 113 6.01 11.85 1.38
CA ASP A 113 6.18 13.23 1.86
C ASP A 113 5.35 13.51 3.13
N ASN A 114 4.12 13.03 3.19
CA ASN A 114 3.24 13.19 4.37
C ASN A 114 3.80 12.47 5.62
N ILE A 115 4.40 11.29 5.45
CA ILE A 115 5.09 10.59 6.54
C ILE A 115 6.28 11.42 7.01
N LEU A 116 7.09 11.96 6.08
CA LEU A 116 8.24 12.80 6.40
C LEU A 116 7.83 14.09 7.13
N GLN A 117 6.71 14.72 6.74
CA GLN A 117 6.15 15.86 7.47
C GLN A 117 5.82 15.52 8.92
N THR A 118 5.25 14.33 9.15
CA THR A 118 4.94 13.85 10.50
C THR A 118 6.22 13.60 11.30
N LEU A 119 7.24 13.00 10.68
CA LEU A 119 8.55 12.78 11.31
C LEU A 119 9.25 14.09 11.68
N ILE A 120 9.18 15.12 10.83
CA ILE A 120 9.71 16.46 11.13
C ILE A 120 9.04 17.06 12.36
N ARG A 121 7.71 16.91 12.47
CA ARG A 121 6.94 17.44 13.60
C ARG A 121 7.29 16.75 14.93
N TRP A 122 7.69 15.48 14.87
CA TRP A 122 8.04 14.67 16.05
C TRP A 122 9.55 14.48 16.23
N ALA A 123 10.38 15.17 15.43
CA ALA A 123 11.83 15.07 15.54
C ALA A 123 12.32 15.60 16.90
N GLU A 124 13.15 14.82 17.58
CA GLU A 124 13.74 15.18 18.87
C GLU A 124 15.08 15.90 18.68
N THR A 125 15.71 15.72 17.51
CA THR A 125 17.00 16.32 17.17
C THR A 125 16.93 17.10 15.87
N GLU A 126 17.76 18.15 15.76
CA GLU A 126 17.90 18.92 14.53
C GLU A 126 18.43 18.05 13.38
N GLU A 127 19.22 17.02 13.68
CA GLU A 127 19.74 16.08 12.68
C GLU A 127 18.62 15.25 12.04
N GLN A 128 17.69 14.71 12.85
CA GLN A 128 16.52 13.97 12.34
C GLN A 128 15.67 14.85 11.43
N LYS A 129 15.41 16.08 11.90
CA LYS A 129 14.64 17.07 11.14
C LYS A 129 15.31 17.39 9.80
N LYS A 130 16.61 17.70 9.82
CA LYS A 130 17.37 18.03 8.62
C LYS A 130 17.38 16.88 7.61
N LYS A 131 17.59 15.64 8.05
CA LYS A 131 17.54 14.45 7.19
C LYS A 131 16.18 14.29 6.52
N ALA A 132 15.10 14.49 7.27
CA ALA A 132 13.75 14.42 6.71
C ALA A 132 13.48 15.55 5.71
N GLU A 133 13.90 16.78 6.00
CA GLU A 133 13.78 17.93 5.09
C GLU A 133 14.58 17.73 3.79
N GLU A 134 15.80 17.19 3.87
CA GLU A 134 16.62 16.83 2.71
C GLU A 134 15.90 15.79 1.83
N LEU A 135 15.29 14.76 2.43
CA LEU A 135 14.53 13.75 1.70
C LEU A 135 13.30 14.35 1.01
N ARG A 136 12.58 15.27 1.67
CA ARG A 136 11.43 15.97 1.08
C ARG A 136 11.83 16.81 -0.13
N GLU A 137 12.96 17.50 -0.07
CA GLU A 137 13.48 18.27 -1.20
C GLU A 137 13.84 17.35 -2.39
N ARG A 138 14.37 16.15 -2.14
CA ARG A 138 14.62 15.15 -3.20
C ARG A 138 13.32 14.65 -3.82
N ILE A 139 12.29 14.37 -3.02
CA ILE A 139 10.95 14.01 -3.53
C ILE A 139 10.39 15.13 -4.41
N LYS A 140 10.59 16.40 -4.03
CA LYS A 140 10.18 17.54 -4.85
C LYS A 140 10.95 17.58 -6.18
N LYS A 141 12.27 17.38 -6.17
CA LYS A 141 13.09 17.33 -7.39
C LYS A 141 12.67 16.20 -8.33
N LEU A 142 12.33 15.03 -7.80
CA LEU A 142 11.77 13.92 -8.57
C LEU A 142 10.47 14.32 -9.28
N LYS A 143 9.56 15.00 -8.57
CA LYS A 143 8.30 15.49 -9.15
C LYS A 143 8.50 16.56 -10.23
N GLU A 144 9.57 17.34 -10.12
CA GLU A 144 9.97 18.36 -11.10
C GLU A 144 10.79 17.79 -12.27
N GLY A 145 11.06 16.47 -12.30
CA GLY A 145 11.90 15.84 -13.33
C GLY A 145 13.38 16.27 -13.28
N LYS A 146 13.84 16.75 -12.12
CA LYS A 146 15.24 17.19 -11.89
C LYS A 146 16.12 16.13 -11.23
N GLU A 147 15.52 15.02 -10.84
CA GLU A 147 16.17 13.86 -10.24
C GLU A 147 15.45 12.61 -10.76
N GLU A 148 16.15 11.48 -10.78
CA GLU A 148 15.61 10.17 -11.16
C GLU A 148 15.65 9.23 -9.96
N ALA A 149 14.70 8.31 -9.86
CA ALA A 149 14.69 7.27 -8.83
C ALA A 149 13.94 6.03 -9.32
N THR A 150 14.06 4.93 -8.59
CA THR A 150 13.39 3.68 -8.91
C THR A 150 12.31 3.38 -7.89
N LEU A 151 11.05 3.27 -8.32
CA LEU A 151 9.96 2.77 -7.51
C LEU A 151 9.86 1.26 -7.68
N ILE A 152 10.00 0.53 -6.57
CA ILE A 152 9.84 -0.92 -6.52
C ILE A 152 8.62 -1.24 -5.66
N LEU A 153 7.72 -2.07 -6.20
CA LEU A 153 6.52 -2.54 -5.52
C LEU A 153 6.52 -4.07 -5.51
N ILE A 154 6.59 -4.66 -4.32
CA ILE A 154 6.68 -6.12 -4.15
C ILE A 154 5.45 -6.58 -3.39
N ASP A 155 4.65 -7.47 -3.95
CA ASP A 155 3.48 -8.02 -3.27
C ASP A 155 3.51 -9.55 -3.26
N PRO A 156 3.79 -10.17 -2.09
CA PRO A 156 3.84 -11.62 -1.95
C PRO A 156 2.46 -12.29 -2.04
N LEU A 157 1.37 -11.52 -2.06
CA LEU A 157 0.01 -12.03 -2.28
C LEU A 157 -0.52 -11.70 -3.69
N GLY A 158 0.25 -10.98 -4.52
CA GLY A 158 -0.13 -10.68 -5.91
C GLY A 158 -1.26 -9.66 -6.07
N HIS A 159 -1.60 -8.91 -5.02
CA HIS A 159 -2.74 -7.97 -5.03
C HIS A 159 -2.41 -6.56 -5.55
N SER A 160 -1.16 -6.32 -5.90
CA SER A 160 -0.65 -4.99 -6.28
C SER A 160 -0.07 -4.98 -7.69
N ALA A 161 0.04 -3.78 -8.26
CA ALA A 161 0.70 -3.54 -9.53
C ALA A 161 1.10 -2.09 -9.74
N ILE A 162 2.12 -1.90 -10.58
CA ILE A 162 2.38 -0.64 -11.27
C ILE A 162 2.01 -0.87 -12.74
N ILE A 163 1.20 0.03 -13.31
CA ILE A 163 0.62 -0.16 -14.64
C ILE A 163 1.14 0.94 -15.57
N GLY A 164 1.80 0.52 -16.64
CA GLY A 164 2.27 1.40 -17.70
C GLY A 164 3.46 0.83 -18.46
N GLU A 165 3.80 1.47 -19.58
CA GLU A 165 4.99 1.13 -20.37
C GLU A 165 6.28 1.36 -19.57
N GLY A 166 7.28 0.49 -19.75
CA GLY A 166 8.57 0.58 -19.06
C GLY A 166 8.54 0.13 -17.60
N VAL A 167 7.44 -0.45 -17.12
CA VAL A 167 7.41 -1.19 -15.86
C VAL A 167 7.95 -2.59 -16.13
N GLU A 168 8.99 -2.98 -15.40
CA GLU A 168 9.49 -4.35 -15.40
C GLU A 168 8.71 -5.18 -14.37
N GLU A 169 8.36 -6.41 -14.73
CA GLU A 169 7.63 -7.34 -13.87
C GLU A 169 8.45 -8.62 -13.65
N GLU A 170 8.54 -9.04 -12.40
CA GLU A 170 9.24 -10.26 -11.98
C GLU A 170 8.29 -11.08 -11.11
N ILE A 171 8.09 -12.36 -11.45
CA ILE A 171 7.35 -13.30 -10.58
C ILE A 171 8.29 -13.68 -9.43
N LEU A 172 7.79 -13.59 -8.20
CA LEU A 172 8.57 -13.95 -7.01
C LEU A 172 8.70 -15.47 -6.89
N SER A 173 9.88 -15.94 -6.53
CA SER A 173 10.10 -17.35 -6.19
C SER A 173 9.37 -17.73 -4.90
N GLU A 174 9.11 -19.03 -4.71
CA GLU A 174 8.46 -19.54 -3.49
C GLU A 174 9.23 -19.14 -2.22
N GLU A 175 10.56 -19.19 -2.26
CA GLU A 175 11.43 -18.79 -1.13
C GLU A 175 11.31 -17.30 -0.79
N GLU A 176 11.19 -16.42 -1.80
CA GLU A 176 10.98 -14.99 -1.57
C GLU A 176 9.60 -14.71 -0.99
N VAL A 177 8.58 -15.39 -1.52
CA VAL A 177 7.19 -15.28 -1.02
C VAL A 177 7.11 -15.71 0.44
N GLU A 178 7.75 -16.83 0.81
CA GLU A 178 7.76 -17.32 2.20
C GLU A 178 8.40 -16.30 3.15
N LYS A 179 9.59 -15.79 2.81
CA LYS A 179 10.29 -14.76 3.61
C LYS A 179 9.48 -13.47 3.75
N LEU A 180 8.80 -13.04 2.70
CA LEU A 180 8.00 -11.81 2.71
C LEU A 180 6.68 -11.99 3.48
N LYS A 181 6.10 -13.19 3.50
CA LYS A 181 4.87 -13.48 4.24
C LYS A 181 5.06 -13.46 5.75
N GLU A 182 6.27 -13.69 6.28
CA GLU A 182 6.54 -13.62 7.72
C GLU A 182 6.20 -12.24 8.33
N GLY A 183 6.29 -11.17 7.53
CA GLY A 183 5.92 -9.81 7.95
C GLY A 183 4.43 -9.49 7.86
N ILE A 184 3.60 -10.40 7.33
CA ILE A 184 2.20 -10.15 7.02
C ILE A 184 1.33 -10.92 8.01
N VAL A 185 0.47 -10.20 8.72
CA VAL A 185 -0.56 -10.82 9.55
C VAL A 185 -1.65 -11.35 8.64
N ILE A 186 -1.52 -12.60 8.22
CA ILE A 186 -2.57 -13.35 7.53
C ILE A 186 -3.51 -13.90 8.60
N MET A 187 -4.75 -13.42 8.62
CA MET A 187 -5.80 -14.05 9.43
C MET A 187 -6.28 -15.28 8.65
N ASP A 188 -5.65 -16.43 8.90
CA ASP A 188 -6.13 -17.72 8.40
C ASP A 188 -7.47 -18.06 9.09
N LEU A 189 -8.59 -17.84 8.40
CA LEU A 189 -9.93 -18.21 8.89
C LEU A 189 -10.09 -19.73 9.07
N ASP A 190 -9.21 -20.54 8.45
CA ASP A 190 -9.28 -22.00 8.54
C ASP A 190 -8.62 -22.56 9.80
N LYS A 191 -7.72 -21.84 10.47
CA LYS A 191 -7.13 -22.30 11.75
C LYS A 191 -8.13 -22.33 12.90
N ASP A 192 -9.23 -21.58 12.79
CA ASP A 192 -10.31 -21.64 13.78
C ASP A 192 -11.24 -22.85 13.58
N LYS A 193 -11.22 -23.51 12.41
CA LYS A 193 -12.02 -24.73 12.18
C LYS A 193 -11.37 -26.00 12.70
N GLU A 194 -10.06 -26.00 12.98
CA GLU A 194 -9.40 -27.17 13.59
C GLU A 194 -9.63 -27.25 15.10
N LYS A 195 -10.09 -26.19 15.76
CA LYS A 195 -10.38 -26.20 17.21
C LYS A 195 -11.80 -26.65 17.58
N GLU A 196 -12.68 -26.90 16.62
CA GLU A 196 -14.04 -27.43 16.88
C GLU A 196 -14.17 -28.94 16.60
N LYS A 197 -13.06 -29.68 16.45
CA LYS A 197 -13.09 -31.15 16.24
C LYS A 197 -12.40 -31.98 17.32
N GLU A 198 -12.25 -31.46 18.54
CA GLU A 198 -11.98 -32.25 19.75
C GLU A 198 -13.19 -32.23 20.68
#